data_AF-A0A5D2U8F1-F1
#
_entry.id   AF-A0A5D2U8F1-F1
#
_cell.length_a   1.000
_cell.length_b   1.000
_cell.length_c   1.000
_cell.angle_alpha   90.00
_cell.angle_beta   90.00
_cell.angle_gamma   90.00
#
_symmetry.space_group_name_H-M   'P 1'
#
loop_
_entity.id
_entity.type
_entity.pdbx_description
1 polymer ?
#
loop_
_entity_poly.entity_id
_entity_poly.type
_entity_poly.pdbx_seq_one_letter_code
_entity_poly.pdbx_strand_id
1 'polypeptide(L)'
;MAALYSTSSCFCGSLGSYPVHKSVKLGHGKVRDSGFYFPHRFQCATPKLHVQAKALSVDGLPEIMDSSLVVCFGEMLIDFVPTISGLSLAEAPAFKKAPGGAPANVAVGIARLGGSSAFIGKVGEDEFGYMLADILKENNVNNEGMRFDPGARTALAFVTLRSDGEREFMFYRNPSADMLLQENELDFDLITKATIFHYGSISLITEPCKSAHIAAAKVAKDAGVVLSYDPNLRLPLWPSAESARKGILSIWDTADIIKVSEEEISFLTQGEDPYDDAVVRKLFHPNLKLLLVTEGADGCRYYTQEFSGKVKGLKVEAVDTTGAGDAFVAGTLSQLASDLSLIQDEDRLRNALKFSNVCGALTVTERGAIPALPTREAVVNALLKTVA
;
A
#
# COMPACT_ATOMS: atom_id res chain seq x y z
N MET A 1 -52.75 18.30 -16.57
CA MET A 1 -52.64 18.97 -17.88
C MET A 1 -51.16 19.19 -18.14
N ALA A 2 -50.50 18.68 -19.18
CA ALA A 2 -50.91 17.83 -20.28
C ALA A 2 -49.71 16.94 -20.65
N ALA A 3 -50.00 15.67 -20.92
CA ALA A 3 -49.12 14.71 -21.55
C ALA A 3 -49.16 14.90 -23.07
N LEU A 4 -48.11 14.48 -23.79
CA LEU A 4 -48.23 14.10 -25.20
C LEU A 4 -47.44 12.81 -25.45
N TYR A 5 -48.22 11.75 -25.64
CA TYR A 5 -47.89 10.51 -26.32
C TYR A 5 -47.78 10.75 -27.83
N SER A 6 -46.97 9.94 -28.52
CA SER A 6 -47.34 9.42 -29.85
C SER A 6 -46.65 8.07 -30.12
N THR A 7 -47.48 7.03 -30.08
CA THR A 7 -47.46 5.74 -30.81
C THR A 7 -47.25 5.92 -32.33
N SER A 8 -47.05 4.96 -33.24
CA SER A 8 -46.65 3.54 -33.36
C SER A 8 -46.81 3.18 -34.86
N SER A 9 -46.15 2.12 -35.34
CA SER A 9 -46.51 1.17 -36.44
C SER A 9 -45.29 0.83 -37.32
N CYS A 10 -44.69 -0.37 -37.25
CA CYS A 10 -45.11 -1.68 -37.79
C CYS A 10 -45.02 -1.81 -39.32
N PHE A 11 -44.10 -2.66 -39.80
CA PHE A 11 -44.36 -3.64 -40.87
C PHE A 11 -43.49 -4.90 -40.67
N CYS A 12 -44.01 -6.02 -41.16
CA CYS A 12 -43.79 -7.40 -40.77
C CYS A 12 -43.19 -8.23 -41.94
N GLY A 13 -42.60 -9.41 -41.64
CA GLY A 13 -42.34 -10.52 -42.56
C GLY A 13 -41.04 -11.27 -42.26
N SER A 14 -41.02 -12.34 -41.44
CA SER A 14 -41.22 -13.79 -41.77
C SER A 14 -40.06 -14.42 -42.55
N LEU A 15 -39.58 -15.66 -42.39
CA LEU A 15 -39.78 -16.84 -41.54
C LEU A 15 -38.66 -17.82 -41.98
N GLY A 16 -38.08 -18.63 -41.10
CA GLY A 16 -37.09 -19.64 -41.48
C GLY A 16 -36.74 -20.60 -40.34
N SER A 17 -37.05 -21.87 -40.54
CA SER A 17 -37.21 -22.99 -39.59
C SER A 17 -35.95 -23.67 -39.04
N TYR A 18 -36.13 -24.32 -37.87
CA TYR A 18 -35.26 -25.24 -37.12
C TYR A 18 -34.72 -26.47 -37.90
N PRO A 19 -33.71 -27.19 -37.35
CA PRO A 19 -34.04 -28.41 -36.59
C PRO A 19 -33.28 -28.61 -35.26
N VAL A 20 -33.85 -29.50 -34.45
CA VAL A 20 -33.52 -29.92 -33.08
C VAL A 20 -32.59 -31.15 -33.06
N HIS A 21 -31.66 -31.22 -32.10
CA HIS A 21 -31.34 -32.38 -31.22
C HIS A 21 -29.84 -32.46 -30.83
N LYS A 22 -29.54 -32.39 -29.52
CA LYS A 22 -29.09 -33.53 -28.69
C LYS A 22 -28.77 -33.07 -27.27
N SER A 23 -29.53 -33.60 -26.32
CA SER A 23 -29.32 -33.55 -24.87
C SER A 23 -28.17 -34.47 -24.46
N VAL A 24 -27.22 -33.98 -23.66
CA VAL A 24 -26.23 -34.80 -22.95
C VAL A 24 -26.69 -34.97 -21.51
N LYS A 25 -26.91 -36.23 -21.12
CA LYS A 25 -27.13 -36.64 -19.72
C LYS A 25 -25.76 -36.85 -19.06
N LEU A 26 -25.49 -36.14 -17.97
CA LEU A 26 -24.38 -36.45 -17.06
C LEU A 26 -24.86 -37.42 -15.99
N GLY A 27 -24.36 -38.66 -16.06
CA GLY A 27 -24.61 -39.71 -15.07
C GLY A 27 -23.75 -39.51 -13.82
N HIS A 28 -24.38 -39.64 -12.66
CA HIS A 28 -23.73 -39.68 -11.35
C HIS A 28 -22.95 -40.98 -11.18
N GLY A 29 -21.64 -40.88 -10.93
CA GLY A 29 -20.79 -41.98 -10.49
C GLY A 29 -20.32 -41.75 -9.05
N LYS A 30 -20.92 -42.47 -8.10
CA LYS A 30 -20.38 -42.67 -6.74
C LYS A 30 -19.19 -43.63 -6.83
N VAL A 31 -18.03 -43.26 -6.30
CA VAL A 31 -16.97 -44.21 -5.95
C VAL A 31 -16.73 -44.13 -4.45
N ARG A 32 -16.77 -45.30 -3.82
CA ARG A 32 -16.66 -45.57 -2.39
C ARG A 32 -15.21 -45.56 -1.94
N ASP A 33 -15.02 -45.08 -0.71
CA ASP A 33 -13.90 -45.36 0.18
C ASP A 33 -13.58 -46.86 0.28
N SER A 34 -12.28 -47.17 0.29
CA SER A 34 -11.76 -48.40 0.87
C SER A 34 -10.41 -48.11 1.51
N GLY A 35 -10.41 -48.02 2.84
CA GLY A 35 -9.19 -48.03 3.64
C GLY A 35 -8.57 -49.42 3.68
N PHE A 36 -7.25 -49.48 3.85
CA PHE A 36 -6.56 -50.70 4.28
C PHE A 36 -5.44 -50.38 5.28
N TYR A 37 -5.48 -51.18 6.34
CA TYR A 37 -4.62 -51.24 7.51
C TYR A 37 -3.20 -51.76 7.20
N PHE A 38 -2.25 -51.31 8.01
CA PHE A 38 -0.87 -51.83 8.16
C PHE A 38 -0.82 -53.24 8.79
N PRO A 39 0.29 -53.98 8.57
CA PRO A 39 0.83 -54.89 9.57
C PRO A 39 2.28 -54.60 9.96
N HIS A 40 2.68 -55.22 11.07
CA HIS A 40 3.77 -54.92 12.00
C HIS A 40 5.20 -55.33 11.60
N ARG A 41 6.15 -54.61 12.24
CA ARG A 41 7.44 -55.00 12.89
C ARG A 41 8.43 -55.95 12.18
N PHE A 42 9.65 -55.44 12.03
CA PHE A 42 10.87 -56.14 12.47
C PHE A 42 11.81 -55.16 13.20
N GLN A 43 12.21 -55.52 14.42
CA GLN A 43 13.23 -54.84 15.23
C GLN A 43 14.58 -55.54 15.00
N CYS A 44 15.65 -54.76 14.80
CA CYS A 44 17.03 -55.22 15.01
C CYS A 44 17.71 -54.26 15.99
N ALA A 45 18.32 -54.82 17.02
CA ALA A 45 18.87 -54.12 18.18
C ALA A 45 20.38 -53.90 18.04
N THR A 46 20.85 -52.70 18.38
CA THR A 46 22.25 -52.40 18.73
C THR A 46 22.27 -51.43 19.93
N PRO A 47 23.29 -51.50 20.81
CA PRO A 47 23.14 -51.15 22.22
C PRO A 47 23.24 -49.64 22.51
N LYS A 48 22.44 -49.21 23.50
CA LYS A 48 22.35 -47.85 24.04
C LYS A 48 23.54 -47.55 24.97
N LEU A 49 24.22 -46.44 24.73
CA LEU A 49 25.04 -45.76 25.73
C LEU A 49 24.12 -44.82 26.53
N HIS A 50 24.14 -44.94 27.86
CA HIS A 50 23.39 -44.10 28.78
C HIS A 50 24.24 -42.89 29.18
N VAL A 51 23.77 -41.68 28.86
CA VAL A 51 24.18 -40.45 29.55
C VAL A 51 22.90 -39.69 29.91
N GLN A 52 22.59 -39.63 31.20
CA GLN A 52 21.60 -38.74 31.76
C GLN A 52 22.20 -37.32 31.81
N ALA A 53 21.52 -36.36 31.18
CA ALA A 53 21.72 -34.94 31.49
C ALA A 53 20.35 -34.27 31.64
N LYS A 54 20.20 -33.57 32.77
CA LYS A 54 18.97 -32.98 33.30
C LYS A 54 18.29 -32.04 32.30
N ALA A 55 16.96 -32.14 32.23
CA ALA A 55 16.11 -31.08 31.71
C ALA A 55 16.26 -29.84 32.61
N LEU A 56 16.75 -28.74 32.03
CA LEU A 56 16.62 -27.41 32.60
C LEU A 56 15.46 -26.74 31.88
N SER A 57 14.37 -26.55 32.61
CA SER A 57 13.31 -25.60 32.29
C SER A 57 13.92 -24.20 32.26
N VAL A 58 13.77 -23.50 31.13
CA VAL A 58 14.00 -22.05 31.06
C VAL A 58 12.64 -21.42 30.85
N ASP A 59 11.90 -21.28 31.95
CA ASP A 59 10.88 -20.24 32.07
C ASP A 59 11.60 -18.90 32.27
N GLY A 60 11.18 -17.87 31.53
CA GLY A 60 11.43 -16.48 31.92
C GLY A 60 12.65 -15.79 31.30
N LEU A 61 12.68 -15.67 29.98
CA LEU A 61 13.22 -14.49 29.32
C LEU A 61 12.12 -13.99 28.38
N PRO A 62 11.79 -12.68 28.34
CA PRO A 62 11.01 -12.20 27.23
C PRO A 62 11.85 -12.46 25.98
N GLU A 63 11.37 -13.32 25.09
CA GLU A 63 11.74 -13.17 23.69
C GLU A 63 11.32 -11.73 23.35
N ILE A 64 12.28 -10.81 23.38
CA ILE A 64 12.19 -9.60 22.58
C ILE A 64 12.25 -10.16 21.16
N MET A 65 11.10 -10.61 20.66
CA MET A 65 10.86 -10.61 19.24
C MET A 65 11.01 -9.14 18.88
N ASP A 66 12.21 -8.79 18.39
CA ASP A 66 12.48 -7.49 17.83
C ASP A 66 11.57 -7.42 16.60
N SER A 67 10.33 -7.01 16.85
CA SER A 67 9.25 -6.99 15.90
C SER A 67 9.70 -6.03 14.83
N SER A 68 9.83 -6.50 13.59
CA SER A 68 10.07 -5.67 12.40
C SER A 68 8.73 -5.24 11.76
N LEU A 69 7.67 -5.18 12.56
CA LEU A 69 6.31 -4.91 12.10
C LEU A 69 6.16 -3.44 11.69
N VAL A 70 5.70 -3.23 10.46
CA VAL A 70 5.26 -1.92 9.99
C VAL A 70 3.73 -1.88 9.95
N VAL A 71 3.13 -0.97 10.71
CA VAL A 71 1.68 -0.74 10.68
C VAL A 71 1.41 0.44 9.75
N CYS A 72 0.66 0.21 8.67
CA CYS A 72 0.24 1.25 7.73
C CYS A 72 -1.20 1.68 8.01
N PHE A 73 -1.43 2.98 8.11
CA PHE A 73 -2.70 3.58 8.51
C PHE A 73 -3.25 4.52 7.43
N GLY A 74 -4.53 4.33 7.07
CA GLY A 74 -5.27 5.28 6.25
C GLY A 74 -6.28 4.62 5.32
N GLU A 75 -6.31 5.08 4.07
CA GLU A 75 -7.32 4.65 3.10
C GLU A 75 -6.91 3.39 2.32
N MET A 76 -7.92 2.59 1.99
CA MET A 76 -7.85 1.54 0.98
C MET A 76 -9.10 1.65 0.12
N LEU A 77 -8.92 1.61 -1.21
CA LEU A 77 -9.96 1.99 -2.16
C LEU A 77 -9.84 1.22 -3.46
N ILE A 78 -10.82 1.39 -4.35
CA ILE A 78 -10.76 0.85 -5.71
C ILE A 78 -10.38 1.96 -6.69
N ASP A 79 -9.25 1.77 -7.37
CA ASP A 79 -8.87 2.57 -8.53
C ASP A 79 -9.53 1.99 -9.78
N PHE A 80 -10.18 2.86 -10.55
CA PHE A 80 -10.68 2.57 -11.89
C PHE A 80 -9.73 3.22 -12.90
N VAL A 81 -8.90 2.37 -13.52
CA VAL A 81 -7.91 2.76 -14.53
C VAL A 81 -8.48 2.52 -15.93
N PRO A 82 -8.38 3.46 -16.87
CA PRO A 82 -8.97 3.31 -18.18
C PRO A 82 -8.32 2.17 -18.95
N THR A 83 -9.12 1.45 -19.74
CA THR A 83 -8.61 0.39 -20.60
C THR A 83 -7.79 0.94 -21.77
N ILE A 84 -7.96 2.21 -22.10
CA ILE A 84 -7.23 2.94 -23.15
C ILE A 84 -6.58 4.17 -22.52
N SER A 85 -5.26 4.27 -22.67
CA SER A 85 -4.48 5.41 -22.14
C SER A 85 -4.62 6.65 -23.02
N GLY A 86 -4.38 7.84 -22.47
CA GLY A 86 -4.32 9.09 -23.23
C GLY A 86 -5.66 9.82 -23.41
N LEU A 87 -6.75 9.31 -22.80
CA LEU A 87 -8.11 9.85 -22.91
C LEU A 87 -8.53 10.58 -21.63
N SER A 88 -9.50 11.49 -21.73
CA SER A 88 -10.17 12.06 -20.54
C SER A 88 -11.07 11.03 -19.85
N LEU A 89 -11.52 11.33 -18.62
CA LEU A 89 -12.47 10.48 -17.90
C LEU A 89 -13.79 10.28 -18.66
N ALA A 90 -14.25 11.31 -19.37
CA ALA A 90 -15.50 11.28 -20.12
C ALA A 90 -15.41 10.48 -21.43
N GLU A 91 -14.22 10.41 -22.03
CA GLU A 91 -13.97 9.71 -23.29
C GLU A 91 -13.58 8.24 -23.09
N ALA A 92 -13.07 7.88 -21.91
CA ALA A 92 -12.66 6.52 -21.59
C ALA A 92 -13.86 5.54 -21.74
N PRO A 93 -13.77 4.55 -22.65
CA PRO A 93 -14.92 3.68 -22.95
C PRO A 93 -15.17 2.62 -21.88
N ALA A 94 -14.13 2.28 -21.11
CA ALA A 94 -14.19 1.31 -20.03
C ALA A 94 -13.07 1.55 -19.03
N PHE A 95 -13.30 1.08 -17.80
CA PHE A 95 -12.32 1.10 -16.73
C PHE A 95 -12.14 -0.30 -16.17
N LYS A 96 -10.90 -0.62 -15.80
CA LYS A 96 -10.55 -1.81 -15.05
C LYS A 96 -10.36 -1.44 -13.59
N LYS A 97 -11.05 -2.15 -12.70
CA LYS A 97 -10.84 -2.03 -11.26
C LYS A 97 -9.47 -2.55 -10.85
N ALA A 98 -8.80 -1.85 -9.96
CA ALA A 98 -7.56 -2.24 -9.30
C ALA A 98 -7.65 -1.87 -7.82
N PRO A 99 -7.10 -2.67 -6.90
CA PRO A 99 -6.95 -2.26 -5.51
C PRO A 99 -5.93 -1.11 -5.40
N GLY A 100 -6.20 -0.16 -4.52
CA GLY A 100 -5.34 1.00 -4.27
C GLY A 100 -5.51 1.56 -2.86
N GLY A 101 -4.98 2.78 -2.68
CA GLY A 101 -4.79 3.42 -1.38
C GLY A 101 -3.32 3.37 -0.99
N ALA A 102 -2.71 4.54 -0.75
CA ALA A 102 -1.26 4.63 -0.59
C ALA A 102 -0.74 3.82 0.62
N PRO A 103 -1.35 3.89 1.81
CA PRO A 103 -0.91 3.08 2.95
C PRO A 103 -1.09 1.58 2.71
N ALA A 104 -2.15 1.17 1.99
CA ALA A 104 -2.37 -0.24 1.63
C ALA A 104 -1.32 -0.75 0.64
N ASN A 105 -0.95 0.07 -0.36
CA ASN A 105 0.13 -0.23 -1.30
C ASN A 105 1.46 -0.44 -0.56
N VAL A 106 1.78 0.41 0.42
CA VAL A 106 2.99 0.27 1.25
C VAL A 106 2.95 -1.03 2.05
N ALA A 107 1.83 -1.34 2.71
CA ALA A 107 1.69 -2.56 3.50
C ALA A 107 1.90 -3.83 2.66
N VAL A 108 1.26 -3.91 1.49
CA VAL A 108 1.43 -5.02 0.55
C VAL A 108 2.86 -5.09 0.02
N GLY A 109 3.47 -3.93 -0.29
CA GLY A 109 4.84 -3.86 -0.76
C GLY A 109 5.82 -4.44 0.25
N ILE A 110 5.68 -4.08 1.52
CA ILE A 110 6.53 -4.61 2.61
C ILE A 110 6.37 -6.13 2.72
N ALA A 111 5.14 -6.64 2.67
CA ALA A 111 4.88 -8.07 2.75
C ALA A 111 5.47 -8.85 1.56
N ARG A 112 5.36 -8.33 0.32
CA ARG A 112 5.98 -8.92 -0.89
C ARG A 112 7.51 -8.91 -0.86
N LEU A 113 8.10 -7.97 -0.14
CA LEU A 113 9.54 -7.91 0.13
C LEU A 113 9.97 -8.86 1.26
N GLY A 114 9.03 -9.61 1.84
CA GLY A 114 9.27 -10.56 2.93
C GLY A 114 9.32 -9.93 4.32
N GLY A 115 8.89 -8.68 4.46
CA GLY A 115 8.74 -8.01 5.76
C GLY A 115 7.41 -8.33 6.43
N SER A 116 7.26 -7.90 7.69
CA SER A 116 6.01 -7.98 8.43
C SER A 116 5.25 -6.66 8.35
N SER A 117 4.01 -6.69 7.89
CA SER A 117 3.16 -5.50 7.82
C SER A 117 1.74 -5.78 8.29
N ALA A 118 1.10 -4.73 8.80
CA ALA A 118 -0.31 -4.70 9.12
C ALA A 118 -0.98 -3.45 8.55
N PHE A 119 -2.29 -3.52 8.36
CA PHE A 119 -3.09 -2.40 7.86
C PHE A 119 -4.19 -2.02 8.85
N ILE A 120 -4.30 -0.73 9.15
CA ILE A 120 -5.39 -0.12 9.91
C ILE A 120 -6.14 0.85 9.01
N GLY A 121 -7.45 0.63 8.85
CA GLY A 121 -8.29 1.45 7.99
C GLY A 121 -9.74 0.97 8.00
N LYS A 122 -10.60 1.65 7.25
CA LYS A 122 -12.02 1.32 7.17
C LYS A 122 -12.48 1.28 5.71
N VAL A 123 -13.21 0.23 5.35
CA VAL A 123 -13.87 0.06 4.04
C VAL A 123 -15.37 -0.15 4.24
N GLY A 124 -16.15 -0.10 3.17
CA GLY A 124 -17.59 -0.38 3.26
C GLY A 124 -17.85 -1.86 3.51
N GLU A 125 -18.96 -2.18 4.18
CA GLU A 125 -19.52 -3.53 4.22
C GLU A 125 -20.17 -3.85 2.86
N ASP A 126 -19.31 -4.01 1.85
CA ASP A 126 -19.68 -4.23 0.45
C ASP A 126 -18.66 -5.11 -0.27
N GLU A 127 -19.03 -5.57 -1.48
CA GLU A 127 -18.21 -6.48 -2.29
C GLU A 127 -16.80 -5.93 -2.58
N PHE A 128 -16.65 -4.61 -2.68
CA PHE A 128 -15.31 -4.01 -2.83
C PHE A 128 -14.55 -4.03 -1.52
N GLY A 129 -15.19 -3.75 -0.39
CA GLY A 129 -14.55 -3.85 0.92
C GLY A 129 -14.05 -5.27 1.23
N TYR A 130 -14.88 -6.28 1.00
CA TYR A 130 -14.49 -7.69 1.19
C TYR A 130 -13.34 -8.08 0.28
N MET A 131 -13.40 -7.70 -1.00
CA MET A 131 -12.31 -7.93 -1.95
C MET A 131 -11.00 -7.28 -1.49
N LEU A 132 -11.04 -6.05 -0.98
CA LEU A 132 -9.83 -5.37 -0.50
C LEU A 132 -9.24 -6.07 0.73
N ALA A 133 -10.09 -6.54 1.65
CA ALA A 133 -9.64 -7.32 2.81
C ALA A 133 -9.00 -8.65 2.41
N ASP A 134 -9.57 -9.35 1.42
CA ASP A 134 -9.01 -10.58 0.86
C ASP A 134 -7.66 -10.31 0.17
N ILE A 135 -7.51 -9.21 -0.56
CA ILE A 135 -6.24 -8.83 -1.20
C ILE A 135 -5.13 -8.63 -0.15
N LEU A 136 -5.42 -8.00 1.00
CA LEU A 136 -4.45 -7.89 2.09
C LEU A 136 -4.02 -9.29 2.57
N LYS A 137 -5.00 -10.17 2.81
CA LYS A 137 -4.76 -11.54 3.28
C LYS A 137 -3.95 -12.37 2.28
N GLU A 138 -4.29 -12.31 0.99
CA GLU A 138 -3.58 -13.00 -0.10
C GLU A 138 -2.11 -12.56 -0.21
N ASN A 139 -1.82 -11.31 0.15
CA ASN A 139 -0.46 -10.77 0.16
C ASN A 139 0.23 -10.89 1.53
N ASN A 140 -0.35 -11.64 2.49
CA ASN A 140 0.18 -11.85 3.84
C ASN A 140 0.33 -10.57 4.69
N VAL A 141 -0.54 -9.59 4.48
CA VAL A 141 -0.66 -8.41 5.37
C VAL A 141 -1.61 -8.75 6.51
N ASN A 142 -1.22 -8.44 7.76
CA ASN A 142 -2.14 -8.55 8.90
C ASN A 142 -3.26 -7.50 8.74
N ASN A 143 -4.50 -7.96 8.56
CA ASN A 143 -5.68 -7.13 8.37
C ASN A 143 -6.61 -7.07 9.60
N GLU A 144 -6.14 -7.48 10.79
CA GLU A 144 -6.90 -7.39 12.06
C GLU A 144 -7.31 -5.95 12.41
N GLY A 145 -6.54 -4.96 11.95
CA GLY A 145 -6.82 -3.54 12.11
C GLY A 145 -7.88 -2.97 11.14
N MET A 146 -8.40 -3.78 10.22
CA MET A 146 -9.38 -3.36 9.22
C MET A 146 -10.79 -3.34 9.81
N ARG A 147 -11.58 -2.33 9.45
CA ARG A 147 -12.97 -2.14 9.88
C ARG A 147 -13.90 -2.07 8.67
N PHE A 148 -15.15 -2.48 8.87
CA PHE A 148 -16.20 -2.44 7.86
C PHE A 148 -17.31 -1.50 8.31
N ASP A 149 -17.73 -0.59 7.44
CA ASP A 149 -18.81 0.35 7.70
C ASP A 149 -20.12 -0.09 7.01
N PRO A 150 -21.21 -0.35 7.75
CA PRO A 150 -22.49 -0.74 7.14
C PRO A 150 -23.25 0.43 6.49
N GLY A 151 -22.87 1.68 6.79
CA GLY A 151 -23.57 2.89 6.37
C GLY A 151 -22.93 3.63 5.18
N ALA A 152 -21.62 3.47 4.98
CA ALA A 152 -20.87 4.09 3.90
C ALA A 152 -20.22 3.05 2.98
N ARG A 153 -20.08 3.42 1.70
CA ARG A 153 -19.45 2.55 0.69
C ARG A 153 -17.93 2.67 0.72
N THR A 154 -17.26 1.63 0.22
CA THR A 154 -15.84 1.67 -0.12
C THR A 154 -15.56 2.78 -1.13
N ALA A 155 -14.49 3.56 -0.91
CA ALA A 155 -14.13 4.66 -1.79
C ALA A 155 -13.76 4.17 -3.19
N LEU A 156 -14.12 4.95 -4.21
CA LEU A 156 -13.71 4.70 -5.60
C LEU A 156 -12.95 5.92 -6.13
N ALA A 157 -11.90 5.68 -6.89
CA ALA A 157 -11.17 6.72 -7.59
C ALA A 157 -11.11 6.38 -9.08
N PHE A 158 -11.57 7.28 -9.94
CA PHE A 158 -11.35 7.18 -11.37
C PHE A 158 -10.11 8.00 -11.72
N VAL A 159 -9.14 7.37 -12.38
CA VAL A 159 -7.85 7.97 -12.68
C VAL A 159 -7.58 7.83 -14.16
N THR A 160 -7.25 8.92 -14.84
CA THR A 160 -6.71 8.85 -16.20
C THR A 160 -5.48 9.72 -16.36
N LEU A 161 -4.62 9.32 -17.29
CA LEU A 161 -3.52 10.13 -17.81
C LEU A 161 -3.86 10.47 -19.25
N ARG A 162 -4.12 11.75 -19.50
CA ARG A 162 -4.40 12.28 -20.83
C ARG A 162 -3.13 12.31 -21.68
N SER A 163 -3.31 12.37 -22.99
CA SER A 163 -2.22 12.37 -23.97
C SER A 163 -1.32 13.61 -23.89
N ASP A 164 -1.82 14.70 -23.30
CA ASP A 164 -1.05 15.89 -22.94
C ASP A 164 -0.25 15.75 -21.63
N GLY A 165 -0.36 14.61 -20.95
CA GLY A 165 0.29 14.33 -19.68
C GLY A 165 -0.49 14.80 -18.45
N GLU A 166 -1.66 15.43 -18.61
CA GLU A 166 -2.51 15.82 -17.49
C GLU A 166 -3.13 14.60 -16.82
N ARG A 167 -3.02 14.52 -15.49
CA ARG A 167 -3.73 13.51 -14.69
C ARG A 167 -5.09 14.05 -14.26
N GLU A 168 -6.15 13.32 -14.56
CA GLU A 168 -7.49 13.60 -14.04
C GLU A 168 -7.85 12.57 -12.97
N PHE A 169 -8.34 13.07 -11.84
CA PHE A 169 -8.84 12.26 -10.74
C PHE A 169 -10.28 12.64 -10.43
N MET A 170 -11.17 11.64 -10.33
CA MET A 170 -12.53 11.81 -9.85
C MET A 170 -12.80 10.81 -8.73
N PHE A 171 -12.99 11.32 -7.52
CA PHE A 171 -13.19 10.51 -6.32
C PHE A 171 -14.67 10.42 -5.95
N TYR A 172 -15.17 9.19 -5.77
CA TYR A 172 -16.43 8.90 -5.11
C TYR A 172 -16.15 8.63 -3.63
N ARG A 173 -16.03 9.73 -2.89
CA ARG A 173 -15.60 9.78 -1.47
C ARG A 173 -16.43 10.82 -0.70
N ASN A 174 -17.76 10.65 -0.62
CA ASN A 174 -18.69 11.67 -0.08
C ASN A 174 -19.95 11.11 0.65
N PRO A 175 -19.84 10.62 1.91
CA PRO A 175 -18.64 10.07 2.51
C PRO A 175 -18.43 8.62 2.07
N SER A 176 -17.17 8.20 1.96
CA SER A 176 -16.81 6.78 1.93
C SER A 176 -16.38 6.30 3.31
N ALA A 177 -16.33 4.99 3.50
CA ALA A 177 -16.07 4.37 4.80
C ALA A 177 -14.73 4.78 5.44
N ASP A 178 -13.67 4.99 4.65
CA ASP A 178 -12.35 5.39 5.14
C ASP A 178 -12.36 6.78 5.82
N MET A 179 -13.32 7.64 5.47
CA MET A 179 -13.52 8.95 6.11
C MET A 179 -14.16 8.83 7.50
N LEU A 180 -14.76 7.69 7.81
CA LEU A 180 -15.60 7.47 8.98
C LEU A 180 -14.94 6.57 10.04
N LEU A 181 -13.65 6.29 9.90
CA LEU A 181 -12.88 5.63 10.96
C LEU A 181 -12.85 6.52 12.21
N GLN A 182 -13.22 5.95 13.35
CA GLN A 182 -13.26 6.65 14.63
C GLN A 182 -12.13 6.17 15.55
N GLU A 183 -11.77 7.01 16.51
CA GLU A 183 -10.73 6.71 17.51
C GLU A 183 -11.03 5.44 18.30
N ASN A 184 -12.28 5.20 18.67
CA ASN A 184 -12.69 4.01 19.43
C ASN A 184 -12.69 2.71 18.60
N GLU A 185 -12.47 2.79 17.29
CA GLU A 185 -12.34 1.64 16.39
C GLU A 185 -10.88 1.21 16.20
N LEU A 186 -9.92 2.04 16.67
CA LEU A 186 -8.49 1.80 16.53
C LEU A 186 -8.04 0.58 17.35
N ASP A 187 -7.12 -0.19 16.76
CA ASP A 187 -6.43 -1.28 17.44
C ASP A 187 -5.14 -0.76 18.07
N PHE A 188 -5.22 -0.29 19.31
CA PHE A 188 -4.05 0.25 20.01
C PHE A 188 -2.99 -0.80 20.31
N ASP A 189 -3.37 -2.06 20.52
CA ASP A 189 -2.42 -3.15 20.75
C ASP A 189 -1.59 -3.43 19.50
N LEU A 190 -2.20 -3.38 18.32
CA LEU A 190 -1.49 -3.50 17.05
C LEU A 190 -0.53 -2.32 16.83
N ILE A 191 -0.96 -1.09 17.12
CA ILE A 191 -0.14 0.11 16.99
C ILE A 191 1.10 0.04 17.89
N THR A 192 0.92 -0.32 19.17
CA THR A 192 2.03 -0.33 20.15
C THR A 192 3.06 -1.44 19.94
N LYS A 193 2.75 -2.47 19.15
CA LYS A 193 3.68 -3.56 18.78
C LYS A 193 4.51 -3.26 17.53
N ALA A 194 4.23 -2.15 16.84
CA ALA A 194 4.92 -1.78 15.62
C ALA A 194 6.35 -1.28 15.90
N THR A 195 7.28 -1.53 14.98
CA THR A 195 8.55 -0.80 14.91
C THR A 195 8.34 0.58 14.28
N ILE A 196 7.53 0.60 13.23
CA ILE A 196 7.25 1.78 12.41
C ILE A 196 5.74 1.88 12.21
N PHE A 197 5.19 3.08 12.43
CA PHE A 197 3.82 3.43 12.11
C PHE A 197 3.82 4.40 10.92
N HIS A 198 3.28 3.97 9.78
CA HIS A 198 3.29 4.70 8.51
C HIS A 198 1.91 5.24 8.15
N TYR A 199 1.84 6.50 7.73
CA TYR A 199 0.58 7.15 7.34
C TYR A 199 0.79 8.22 6.27
N GLY A 200 -0.30 8.60 5.60
CA GLY A 200 -0.34 9.73 4.65
C GLY A 200 -1.31 10.83 5.05
N SER A 201 -1.48 11.85 4.20
CA SER A 201 -2.25 13.05 4.56
C SER A 201 -3.77 12.94 4.36
N ILE A 202 -4.26 11.95 3.60
CA ILE A 202 -5.68 11.84 3.22
C ILE A 202 -6.61 11.68 4.42
N SER A 203 -6.18 10.97 5.45
CA SER A 203 -6.93 10.79 6.70
C SER A 203 -6.99 12.05 7.56
N LEU A 204 -6.25 13.12 7.23
CA LEU A 204 -6.30 14.41 7.93
C LEU A 204 -7.37 15.37 7.39
N ILE A 205 -8.05 15.01 6.30
CA ILE A 205 -8.92 15.94 5.56
C ILE A 205 -10.23 16.21 6.30
N THR A 206 -10.88 15.16 6.84
CA THR A 206 -12.24 15.25 7.40
C THR A 206 -12.36 14.50 8.72
N GLU A 207 -13.23 15.01 9.60
CA GLU A 207 -13.68 14.25 10.78
C GLU A 207 -14.67 13.14 10.38
N PRO A 208 -14.75 12.03 11.14
CA PRO A 208 -13.99 11.72 12.37
C PRO A 208 -12.58 11.13 12.14
N CYS A 209 -12.24 10.78 10.89
CA CYS A 209 -10.97 10.11 10.58
C CYS A 209 -9.73 10.93 10.96
N LYS A 210 -9.81 12.27 10.87
CA LYS A 210 -8.74 13.15 11.34
C LYS A 210 -8.42 12.97 12.82
N SER A 211 -9.44 12.95 13.69
CA SER A 211 -9.24 12.69 15.12
C SER A 211 -8.65 11.30 15.37
N ALA A 212 -9.13 10.28 14.64
CA ALA A 212 -8.59 8.92 14.72
C ALA A 212 -7.11 8.86 14.30
N HIS A 213 -6.72 9.56 13.23
CA HIS A 213 -5.33 9.66 12.79
C HIS A 213 -4.44 10.22 13.90
N ILE A 214 -4.84 11.37 14.47
CA ILE A 214 -4.05 12.05 15.49
C ILE A 214 -3.91 11.17 16.74
N ALA A 215 -4.98 10.47 17.14
CA ALA A 215 -4.94 9.52 18.24
C ALA A 215 -4.01 8.33 17.96
N ALA A 216 -4.07 7.75 16.76
CA ALA A 216 -3.20 6.64 16.37
C ALA A 216 -1.71 7.04 16.36
N ALA A 217 -1.37 8.17 15.76
CA ALA A 217 -0.01 8.71 15.75
C ALA A 217 0.50 9.03 17.16
N LYS A 218 -0.39 9.55 18.04
CA LYS A 218 -0.05 9.79 19.45
C LYS A 218 0.26 8.49 20.19
N VAL A 219 -0.57 7.46 20.04
CA VAL A 219 -0.36 6.15 20.69
C VAL A 219 0.95 5.52 20.23
N ALA A 220 1.22 5.54 18.93
CA ALA A 220 2.49 5.09 18.37
C ALA A 220 3.69 5.83 19.00
N LYS A 221 3.63 7.17 19.03
CA LYS A 221 4.69 8.01 19.60
C LYS A 221 4.92 7.73 21.08
N ASP A 222 3.85 7.65 21.87
CA ASP A 222 3.94 7.38 23.32
C ASP A 222 4.55 6.00 23.61
N ALA A 223 4.36 5.03 22.71
CA ALA A 223 4.94 3.69 22.78
C ALA A 223 6.38 3.60 22.24
N GLY A 224 6.96 4.70 21.75
CA GLY A 224 8.32 4.73 21.19
C GLY A 224 8.42 4.18 19.76
N VAL A 225 7.29 4.02 19.07
CA VAL A 225 7.24 3.60 17.66
C VAL A 225 7.72 4.74 16.77
N VAL A 226 8.51 4.41 15.74
CA VAL A 226 8.99 5.38 14.75
C VAL A 226 7.85 5.81 13.83
N LEU A 227 7.63 7.12 13.70
CA LEU A 227 6.58 7.66 12.85
C LEU A 227 7.10 7.96 11.43
N SER A 228 6.52 7.30 10.43
CA SER A 228 6.81 7.54 9.01
C SER A 228 5.65 8.24 8.32
N TYR A 229 5.94 9.33 7.63
CA TYR A 229 4.94 10.15 6.94
C TYR A 229 5.28 10.34 5.47
N ASP A 230 4.34 9.98 4.58
CA ASP A 230 4.36 10.36 3.16
C ASP A 230 3.09 11.18 2.90
N PRO A 231 3.16 12.52 2.78
CA PRO A 231 1.99 13.36 2.54
C PRO A 231 1.13 12.85 1.38
N ASN A 232 1.77 12.31 0.33
CA ASN A 232 1.13 11.71 -0.84
C ASN A 232 -0.04 12.57 -1.34
N LEU A 233 0.24 13.85 -1.61
CA LEU A 233 -0.75 14.89 -1.86
C LEU A 233 -1.76 14.47 -2.94
N ARG A 234 -3.05 14.57 -2.60
CA ARG A 234 -4.18 14.47 -3.54
C ARG A 234 -4.98 15.74 -3.51
N LEU A 235 -4.47 16.78 -4.17
CA LEU A 235 -5.04 18.13 -4.14
C LEU A 235 -6.58 18.16 -4.39
N PRO A 236 -7.17 17.37 -5.31
CA PRO A 236 -8.62 17.36 -5.52
C PRO A 236 -9.47 16.91 -4.32
N LEU A 237 -8.89 16.22 -3.34
CA LEU A 237 -9.59 15.82 -2.12
C LEU A 237 -9.64 16.94 -1.07
N TRP A 238 -8.81 17.97 -1.21
CA TRP A 238 -8.73 19.06 -0.25
C TRP A 238 -9.65 20.22 -0.67
N PRO A 239 -10.24 20.96 0.29
CA PRO A 239 -11.07 22.13 -0.03
C PRO A 239 -10.32 23.23 -0.80
N SER A 240 -9.01 23.35 -0.58
CA SER A 240 -8.14 24.30 -1.29
C SER A 240 -6.67 23.89 -1.14
N ALA A 241 -5.80 24.43 -1.99
CA ALA A 241 -4.35 24.26 -1.87
C ALA A 241 -3.79 24.77 -0.53
N GLU A 242 -4.36 25.86 -0.01
CA GLU A 242 -3.99 26.38 1.31
C GLU A 242 -4.40 25.42 2.44
N SER A 243 -5.61 24.86 2.36
CA SER A 243 -6.09 23.86 3.32
C SER A 243 -5.22 22.60 3.28
N ALA A 244 -4.81 22.17 2.08
CA ALA A 244 -3.90 21.04 1.91
C ALA A 244 -2.54 21.29 2.56
N ARG A 245 -1.91 22.45 2.30
CA ARG A 245 -0.64 22.81 2.96
C ARG A 245 -0.78 22.84 4.48
N LYS A 246 -1.81 23.50 5.01
CA LYS A 246 -2.05 23.58 6.47
C LYS A 246 -2.28 22.19 7.07
N GLY A 247 -3.07 21.34 6.41
CA GLY A 247 -3.34 19.98 6.84
C GLY A 247 -2.09 19.12 6.84
N ILE A 248 -1.35 19.10 5.74
CA ILE A 248 -0.09 18.36 5.61
C ILE A 248 0.92 18.78 6.66
N LEU A 249 1.08 20.09 6.88
CA LEU A 249 2.06 20.62 7.83
C LEU A 249 1.61 20.50 9.30
N SER A 250 0.33 20.26 9.58
CA SER A 250 -0.20 20.23 10.96
C SER A 250 0.39 19.12 11.84
N ILE A 251 0.91 18.07 11.22
CA ILE A 251 1.56 16.94 11.91
C ILE A 251 3.03 16.79 11.51
N TRP A 252 3.61 17.76 10.78
CA TRP A 252 4.96 17.66 10.21
C TRP A 252 6.01 17.35 11.26
N ASP A 253 6.04 18.16 12.33
CA ASP A 253 7.01 18.05 13.43
C ASP A 253 6.82 16.80 14.31
N THR A 254 5.80 15.98 14.03
CA THR A 254 5.57 14.73 14.76
C THR A 254 6.33 13.55 14.16
N ALA A 255 6.63 13.59 12.85
CA ALA A 255 7.23 12.48 12.13
C ALA A 255 8.73 12.33 12.41
N ASP A 256 9.20 11.08 12.42
CA ASP A 256 10.62 10.74 12.51
C ASP A 256 11.25 10.56 11.12
N ILE A 257 10.45 10.08 10.17
CA ILE A 257 10.83 9.84 8.78
C ILE A 257 9.79 10.51 7.90
N ILE A 258 10.23 11.37 7.00
CA ILE A 258 9.36 12.00 6.00
C ILE A 258 9.86 11.64 4.61
N LYS A 259 8.95 11.25 3.73
CA LYS A 259 9.21 11.18 2.29
C LYS A 259 8.31 12.18 1.58
N VAL A 260 8.87 12.88 0.61
CA VAL A 260 8.16 13.80 -0.30
C VAL A 260 8.67 13.65 -1.73
N SER A 261 7.88 14.07 -2.71
CA SER A 261 8.34 14.23 -4.10
C SER A 261 8.83 15.65 -4.38
N GLU A 262 9.52 15.85 -5.51
CA GLU A 262 9.91 17.18 -6.00
C GLU A 262 8.71 18.13 -6.22
N GLU A 263 7.57 17.59 -6.67
CA GLU A 263 6.33 18.35 -6.82
C GLU A 263 5.74 18.75 -5.47
N GLU A 264 5.85 17.87 -4.46
CA GLU A 264 5.40 18.16 -3.10
C GLU A 264 6.30 19.19 -2.41
N ILE A 265 7.62 19.16 -2.64
CA ILE A 265 8.52 20.23 -2.19
C ILE A 265 8.04 21.56 -2.76
N SER A 266 7.91 21.66 -4.10
CA SER A 266 7.46 22.87 -4.78
C SER A 266 6.11 23.35 -4.25
N PHE A 267 5.18 22.42 -3.99
CA PHE A 267 3.87 22.74 -3.45
C PHE A 267 3.94 23.32 -2.03
N LEU A 268 4.70 22.67 -1.13
CA LEU A 268 4.81 23.04 0.28
C LEU A 268 5.57 24.36 0.47
N THR A 269 6.58 24.61 -0.36
CA THR A 269 7.40 25.83 -0.33
C THR A 269 6.82 26.97 -1.17
N GLN A 270 5.64 26.77 -1.78
CA GLN A 270 4.95 27.77 -2.59
C GLN A 270 5.72 28.20 -3.86
N GLY A 271 6.35 27.23 -4.53
CA GLY A 271 6.98 27.39 -5.83
C GLY A 271 8.49 27.64 -5.79
N GLU A 272 9.14 27.44 -4.63
CA GLU A 272 10.61 27.44 -4.59
C GLU A 272 11.19 26.23 -5.34
N ASP A 273 12.43 26.35 -5.80
CA ASP A 273 13.10 25.30 -6.59
C ASP A 273 13.27 24.02 -5.75
N PRO A 274 12.63 22.91 -6.16
CA PRO A 274 12.72 21.66 -5.39
C PRO A 274 14.13 21.06 -5.44
N TYR A 275 14.97 21.41 -6.42
CA TYR A 275 16.32 20.87 -6.57
C TYR A 275 17.38 21.62 -5.74
N ASP A 276 17.02 22.74 -5.12
CA ASP A 276 17.88 23.45 -4.18
C ASP A 276 17.84 22.76 -2.80
N ASP A 277 18.99 22.26 -2.35
CA ASP A 277 19.11 21.60 -1.05
C ASP A 277 18.83 22.56 0.12
N ALA A 278 19.05 23.87 -0.04
CA ALA A 278 18.71 24.85 0.98
C ALA A 278 17.18 25.02 1.13
N VAL A 279 16.43 24.88 0.03
CA VAL A 279 14.96 24.88 0.04
C VAL A 279 14.43 23.66 0.76
N VAL A 280 14.93 22.47 0.40
CA VAL A 280 14.53 21.21 1.04
C VAL A 280 14.85 21.22 2.54
N ARG A 281 16.01 21.77 2.94
CA ARG A 281 16.41 21.86 4.35
C ARG A 281 15.47 22.72 5.22
N LYS A 282 14.67 23.63 4.64
CA LYS A 282 13.63 24.35 5.40
C LYS A 282 12.54 23.44 5.94
N LEU A 283 12.32 22.29 5.29
CA LEU A 283 11.34 21.29 5.71
C LEU A 283 11.93 20.27 6.71
N PHE A 284 13.22 20.37 7.02
CA PHE A 284 13.90 19.49 7.96
C PHE A 284 13.79 20.07 9.38
N HIS A 285 12.95 19.47 10.23
CA HIS A 285 12.80 19.91 11.62
C HIS A 285 13.80 19.22 12.57
N PRO A 286 14.11 19.79 13.76
CA PRO A 286 15.17 19.27 14.63
C PRO A 286 15.00 17.82 15.13
N ASN A 287 13.77 17.33 15.21
CA ASN A 287 13.48 15.96 15.64
C ASN A 287 13.44 14.95 14.49
N LEU A 288 13.54 15.42 13.23
CA LEU A 288 13.48 14.55 12.06
C LEU A 288 14.75 13.72 11.96
N LYS A 289 14.60 12.39 11.81
CA LYS A 289 15.73 11.47 11.67
C LYS A 289 16.13 11.33 10.20
N LEU A 290 15.14 11.29 9.30
CA LEU A 290 15.37 11.10 7.88
C LEU A 290 14.32 11.85 7.03
N LEU A 291 14.78 12.70 6.11
CA LEU A 291 13.97 13.26 5.04
C LEU A 291 14.41 12.67 3.70
N LEU A 292 13.45 12.15 2.93
CA LEU A 292 13.66 11.60 1.60
C LEU A 292 12.93 12.43 0.56
N VAL A 293 13.61 12.75 -0.54
CA VAL A 293 13.01 13.41 -1.71
C VAL A 293 13.13 12.47 -2.90
N THR A 294 12.01 12.01 -3.46
CA THR A 294 11.98 11.17 -4.66
C THR A 294 11.96 12.04 -5.92
N GLU A 295 12.80 11.70 -6.90
CA GLU A 295 13.06 12.47 -8.14
C GLU A 295 12.82 11.59 -9.38
N GLY A 296 11.74 10.80 -9.36
CA GLY A 296 11.36 9.91 -10.46
C GLY A 296 12.50 8.98 -10.90
N ALA A 297 12.85 9.04 -12.20
CA ALA A 297 13.88 8.20 -12.80
C ALA A 297 15.31 8.54 -12.33
N ASP A 298 15.53 9.71 -11.74
CA ASP A 298 16.84 10.14 -11.25
C ASP A 298 17.15 9.59 -9.85
N GLY A 299 16.14 9.04 -9.16
CA GLY A 299 16.27 8.31 -7.90
C GLY A 299 15.78 9.11 -6.71
N CYS A 300 16.64 9.31 -5.72
CA CYS A 300 16.27 10.04 -4.51
C CYS A 300 17.42 10.81 -3.87
N ARG A 301 17.06 11.87 -3.14
CA ARG A 301 17.92 12.54 -2.16
C ARG A 301 17.53 12.13 -0.75
N TYR A 302 18.51 12.12 0.14
CA TYR A 302 18.32 11.85 1.56
C TYR A 302 19.01 12.92 2.39
N TYR A 303 18.40 13.23 3.53
CA TYR A 303 18.92 14.18 4.49
C TYR A 303 18.73 13.62 5.90
N THR A 304 19.80 13.60 6.67
CA THR A 304 19.80 13.34 8.11
C THR A 304 20.35 14.57 8.84
N GLN A 305 20.50 14.48 10.16
CA GLN A 305 21.17 15.52 10.94
C GLN A 305 22.67 15.63 10.61
N GLU A 306 23.32 14.51 10.29
CA GLU A 306 24.78 14.44 10.15
C GLU A 306 25.24 14.50 8.69
N PHE A 307 24.45 13.96 7.78
CA PHE A 307 24.84 13.82 6.38
C PHE A 307 23.65 13.98 5.44
N SER A 308 23.93 14.15 4.15
CA SER A 308 22.94 14.17 3.08
C SER A 308 23.59 13.82 1.76
N GLY A 309 22.83 13.27 0.83
CA GLY A 309 23.34 12.92 -0.48
C GLY A 309 22.28 12.47 -1.44
N LYS A 310 22.73 11.92 -2.57
CA LYS A 310 21.86 11.41 -3.65
C LYS A 310 22.16 9.95 -3.94
N VAL A 311 21.13 9.19 -4.30
CA VAL A 311 21.19 7.82 -4.78
C VAL A 311 20.49 7.74 -6.12
N LYS A 312 21.21 7.35 -7.17
CA LYS A 312 20.67 7.26 -8.53
C LYS A 312 19.55 6.23 -8.62
N GLY A 313 18.55 6.54 -9.43
CA GLY A 313 17.47 5.63 -9.79
C GLY A 313 17.91 4.54 -10.77
N LEU A 314 17.05 3.54 -10.94
CA LEU A 314 17.15 2.55 -12.01
C LEU A 314 16.27 3.00 -13.18
N LYS A 315 16.87 3.24 -14.34
CA LYS A 315 16.12 3.61 -15.55
C LYS A 315 15.42 2.38 -16.13
N VAL A 316 14.11 2.48 -16.31
CA VAL A 316 13.26 1.46 -16.92
C VAL A 316 12.27 2.13 -17.89
N GLU A 317 11.66 1.35 -18.76
CA GLU A 317 10.53 1.80 -19.56
C GLU A 317 9.25 1.77 -18.69
N ALA A 318 8.68 2.95 -18.42
CA ALA A 318 7.50 3.08 -17.58
C ALA A 318 6.21 2.79 -18.37
N VAL A 319 5.38 1.90 -17.85
CA VAL A 319 4.04 1.57 -18.35
C VAL A 319 2.97 2.31 -17.57
N ASP A 320 3.10 2.35 -16.24
CA ASP A 320 2.19 3.04 -15.32
C ASP A 320 3.00 3.53 -14.12
N THR A 321 2.87 4.79 -13.74
CA THR A 321 3.66 5.37 -12.62
C THR A 321 2.95 5.26 -11.27
N THR A 322 1.73 4.70 -11.27
CA THR A 322 0.92 4.52 -10.07
C THR A 322 1.61 3.57 -9.08
N GLY A 323 1.74 3.99 -7.82
CA GLY A 323 2.35 3.17 -6.77
C GLY A 323 3.89 3.19 -6.72
N ALA A 324 4.58 3.90 -7.62
CA ALA A 324 6.05 3.96 -7.61
C ALA A 324 6.62 4.54 -6.30
N GLY A 325 6.01 5.63 -5.82
CA GLY A 325 6.35 6.25 -4.53
C GLY A 325 6.05 5.32 -3.36
N ASP A 326 4.90 4.66 -3.37
CA ASP A 326 4.50 3.71 -2.32
C ASP A 326 5.44 2.49 -2.28
N ALA A 327 5.90 2.01 -3.44
CA ALA A 327 6.88 0.93 -3.54
C ALA A 327 8.27 1.36 -3.04
N PHE A 328 8.69 2.60 -3.32
CA PHE A 328 9.90 3.18 -2.74
C PHE A 328 9.81 3.26 -1.22
N VAL A 329 8.68 3.71 -0.68
CA VAL A 329 8.42 3.74 0.76
C VAL A 329 8.42 2.33 1.33
N ALA A 330 7.76 1.37 0.70
CA ALA A 330 7.77 -0.03 1.13
C ALA A 330 9.19 -0.62 1.19
N GLY A 331 10.00 -0.36 0.17
CA GLY A 331 11.41 -0.74 0.15
C GLY A 331 12.20 -0.11 1.29
N THR A 332 11.99 1.18 1.55
CA THR A 332 12.68 1.93 2.60
C THR A 332 12.30 1.39 3.97
N LEU A 333 11.00 1.30 4.27
CA LEU A 333 10.49 0.89 5.57
C LEU A 333 10.76 -0.58 5.85
N SER A 334 10.76 -1.46 4.84
CA SER A 334 11.16 -2.85 5.00
C SER A 334 12.61 -3.00 5.48
N GLN A 335 13.53 -2.19 4.94
CA GLN A 335 14.93 -2.19 5.38
C GLN A 335 15.07 -1.58 6.79
N LEU A 336 14.43 -0.44 7.03
CA LEU A 336 14.52 0.28 8.32
C LEU A 336 13.86 -0.48 9.48
N ALA A 337 12.73 -1.16 9.24
CA ALA A 337 12.08 -1.99 10.26
C ALA A 337 12.94 -3.18 10.68
N SER A 338 13.83 -3.65 9.79
CA SER A 338 14.80 -4.70 10.12
C SER A 338 16.01 -4.15 10.88
N ASP A 339 16.39 -2.90 10.65
CA ASP A 339 17.49 -2.22 11.33
C ASP A 339 17.38 -0.68 11.23
N LEU A 340 17.00 -0.03 12.33
CA LEU A 340 16.91 1.43 12.40
C LEU A 340 18.28 2.13 12.42
N SER A 341 19.36 1.42 12.76
CA SER A 341 20.72 1.99 12.77
C SER A 341 21.22 2.35 11.37
N LEU A 342 20.55 1.86 10.31
CA LEU A 342 20.83 2.26 8.93
C LEU A 342 20.80 3.79 8.75
N ILE A 343 19.98 4.52 9.51
CA ILE A 343 19.88 6.00 9.41
C ILE A 343 21.17 6.70 9.91
N GLN A 344 21.98 6.02 10.71
CA GLN A 344 23.20 6.56 11.34
C GLN A 344 24.49 6.23 10.55
N ASP A 345 24.38 5.39 9.52
CA ASP A 345 25.51 4.98 8.69
C ASP A 345 25.20 5.29 7.22
N GLU A 346 25.91 6.27 6.66
CA GLU A 346 25.62 6.78 5.32
C GLU A 346 25.73 5.69 4.23
N ASP A 347 26.75 4.83 4.27
CA ASP A 347 26.94 3.80 3.25
C ASP A 347 25.84 2.73 3.31
N ARG A 348 25.45 2.34 4.53
CA ARG A 348 24.36 1.39 4.75
C ARG A 348 23.01 2.00 4.34
N LEU A 349 22.74 3.26 4.68
CA LEU A 349 21.54 3.98 4.23
C LEU A 349 21.48 4.04 2.70
N ARG A 350 22.59 4.42 2.05
CA ARG A 350 22.66 4.50 0.59
C ARG A 350 22.32 3.16 -0.06
N ASN A 351 22.74 2.04 0.51
CA ASN A 351 22.41 0.71 0.00
C ASN A 351 20.92 0.36 0.19
N ALA A 352 20.32 0.72 1.33
CA ALA A 352 18.87 0.57 1.54
C ALA A 352 18.06 1.45 0.56
N LEU A 353 18.53 2.66 0.26
CA LEU A 353 17.88 3.55 -0.70
C LEU A 353 18.06 3.10 -2.16
N LYS A 354 19.18 2.45 -2.52
CA LYS A 354 19.31 1.78 -3.83
C LYS A 354 18.26 0.69 -3.98
N PHE A 355 18.07 -0.15 -2.96
CA PHE A 355 17.03 -1.16 -2.94
C PHE A 355 15.63 -0.54 -3.13
N SER A 356 15.37 0.57 -2.44
CA SER A 356 14.11 1.31 -2.51
C SER A 356 13.85 1.94 -3.89
N ASN A 357 14.87 2.54 -4.52
CA ASN A 357 14.80 3.03 -5.89
C ASN A 357 14.45 1.91 -6.88
N VAL A 358 15.04 0.72 -6.71
CA VAL A 358 14.71 -0.44 -7.56
C VAL A 358 13.27 -0.92 -7.33
N CYS A 359 12.75 -0.86 -6.10
CA CYS A 359 11.35 -1.17 -5.83
C CYS A 359 10.42 -0.24 -6.63
N GLY A 360 10.66 1.07 -6.57
CA GLY A 360 9.92 2.07 -7.34
C GLY A 360 10.04 1.82 -8.85
N ALA A 361 11.25 1.58 -9.36
CA ALA A 361 11.48 1.34 -10.77
C ALA A 361 10.79 0.07 -11.30
N LEU A 362 10.85 -1.05 -10.58
CA LEU A 362 10.16 -2.27 -11.04
C LEU A 362 8.64 -2.12 -11.05
N THR A 363 8.10 -1.39 -10.08
CA THR A 363 6.65 -1.15 -9.97
C THR A 363 6.10 -0.44 -11.21
N VAL A 364 6.87 0.46 -11.83
CA VAL A 364 6.36 1.20 -12.99
C VAL A 364 6.31 0.41 -14.29
N THR A 365 6.83 -0.82 -14.32
CA THR A 365 6.87 -1.66 -15.53
C THR A 365 5.58 -2.43 -15.80
N GLU A 366 4.64 -2.42 -14.85
CA GLU A 366 3.34 -3.08 -14.97
C GLU A 366 2.20 -2.11 -14.59
N ARG A 367 0.96 -2.44 -14.96
CA ARG A 367 -0.21 -1.58 -14.69
C ARG A 367 -0.80 -1.81 -13.30
N GLY A 368 -1.14 -0.71 -12.63
CA GLY A 368 -1.75 -0.69 -11.30
C GLY A 368 -0.74 -0.92 -10.16
N ALA A 369 -0.96 -0.28 -9.02
CA ALA A 369 -0.01 -0.31 -7.89
C ALA A 369 0.20 -1.73 -7.32
N ILE A 370 -0.75 -2.24 -6.54
CA ILE A 370 -0.61 -3.54 -5.87
C ILE A 370 -0.24 -4.70 -6.82
N PRO A 371 -0.84 -4.83 -8.01
CA PRO A 371 -0.44 -5.87 -8.96
C PRO A 371 1.05 -5.82 -9.30
N ALA A 372 1.61 -4.62 -9.53
CA ALA A 372 2.97 -4.40 -10.00
C ALA A 372 4.05 -4.39 -8.89
N LEU A 373 3.67 -4.39 -7.62
CA LEU A 373 4.63 -4.34 -6.50
C LEU A 373 5.61 -5.54 -6.56
N PRO A 374 6.93 -5.32 -6.55
CA PRO A 374 7.90 -6.38 -6.79
C PRO A 374 8.10 -7.28 -5.55
N THR A 375 8.56 -8.51 -5.81
CA THR A 375 9.07 -9.38 -4.75
C THR A 375 10.52 -9.02 -4.41
N ARG A 376 10.99 -9.43 -3.21
CA ARG A 376 12.40 -9.25 -2.83
C ARG A 376 13.36 -9.85 -3.85
N GLU A 377 13.05 -11.04 -4.37
CA GLU A 377 13.85 -11.73 -5.39
C GLU A 377 13.98 -10.89 -6.67
N ALA A 378 12.88 -10.30 -7.15
CA ALA A 378 12.90 -9.44 -8.33
C ALA A 378 13.81 -8.22 -8.13
N VAL A 379 13.73 -7.57 -6.96
CA VAL A 379 14.57 -6.42 -6.60
C VAL A 379 16.04 -6.80 -6.55
N VAL A 380 16.39 -7.91 -5.88
CA VAL A 380 17.77 -8.39 -5.79
C VAL A 380 18.33 -8.76 -7.17
N ASN A 381 17.53 -9.43 -8.00
CA ASN A 381 17.93 -9.78 -9.37
C ASN A 381 18.17 -8.53 -10.23
N ALA A 382 17.35 -7.48 -10.09
CA ALA A 382 17.54 -6.22 -10.79
C ALA A 382 18.81 -5.48 -10.34
N LEU A 383 19.12 -5.49 -9.04
CA LEU A 383 20.35 -4.93 -8.47
C LEU A 383 21.61 -5.65 -8.99
N LEU A 384 21.58 -6.97 -9.10
CA LEU A 384 22.71 -7.75 -9.63
C LEU A 384 22.98 -7.44 -11.11
N LYS A 385 21.93 -7.27 -11.92
CA LYS A 385 22.05 -6.91 -13.34
C LYS A 385 22.60 -5.50 -13.59
N THR A 386 22.53 -4.60 -12.61
CA THR A 386 23.07 -3.24 -12.75
C THR A 386 24.56 -3.15 -12.41
N VAL A 387 25.13 -4.18 -11.76
CA VAL A 387 26.54 -4.26 -11.38
C VAL A 387 27.36 -5.06 -12.39
N ALA A 388 26.72 -5.93 -13.18
CA ALA A 388 27.30 -6.65 -14.32
C ALA A 388 27.30 -5.79 -15.58
#